data_AF-A0A1H2LQM3-F1
#
_entry.id   AF-A0A1H2LQM3-F1
#
_cell.length_a   1.000
_cell.length_b   1.000
_cell.length_c   1.000
_cell.angle_alpha   90.00
_cell.angle_beta   90.00
_cell.angle_gamma   90.00
#
_symmetry.space_group_name_H-M   'P 1'
#
loop_
_entity.id
_entity.type
_entity.pdbx_description
1 polymer ?
#
loop_
_entity_poly.entity_id
_entity_poly.type
_entity_poly.pdbx_seq_one_letter_code
_entity_poly.pdbx_strand_id
1 'polypeptide(L)'
;MGLDNDPGMLDGHGLVDADTMRRLLAEAHRIVVTTGIRDEPSDADAQAAAAATRYVPSRKLQSLVRAGELCCTFPGCNQPVWAVDLDHTHPYDHRNPDRGGKTSERNLKPLCRFHHRIKTFGNWRDHQDDYLAVWFEAPTGHTYLGNPFTGRDLFNSLRTQPPDHPARQRLADERTARTTTHRRQLDEWDTANPPPF
;
A
#
# COMPACT_ATOMS: atom_id res chain seq x y z
N MET A 1 19.70 -2.09 1.19
CA MET A 1 18.86 -3.25 0.78
C MET A 1 19.57 -4.51 1.21
N GLY A 2 18.87 -5.44 1.86
CA GLY A 2 19.47 -6.69 2.37
C GLY A 2 20.29 -6.54 3.64
N LEU A 3 20.09 -5.45 4.41
CA LEU A 3 20.71 -5.25 5.72
C LEU A 3 19.80 -5.76 6.87
N ASP A 4 18.50 -5.87 6.58
CA ASP A 4 17.53 -6.51 7.45
C ASP A 4 17.50 -8.03 7.24
N ASN A 5 16.81 -8.72 8.15
CA ASN A 5 16.54 -10.16 8.08
C ASN A 5 15.05 -10.43 7.84
N ASP A 6 14.33 -9.46 7.28
CA ASP A 6 12.92 -9.61 6.94
C ASP A 6 12.79 -10.51 5.69
N PRO A 7 11.77 -11.38 5.63
CA PRO A 7 11.52 -12.17 4.43
C PRO A 7 11.13 -11.26 3.26
N GLY A 8 11.53 -11.63 2.04
CA GLY A 8 11.04 -10.99 0.82
C GLY A 8 9.85 -11.76 0.24
N MET A 9 9.10 -11.13 -0.66
CA MET A 9 8.16 -11.83 -1.53
C MET A 9 8.72 -11.86 -2.95
N LEU A 10 8.60 -13.03 -3.57
CA LEU A 10 8.90 -13.22 -4.98
C LEU A 10 7.65 -13.70 -5.70
N ASP A 11 7.24 -12.96 -6.73
CA ASP A 11 6.08 -13.30 -7.55
C ASP A 11 6.18 -14.76 -8.05
N GLY A 12 5.09 -15.52 -7.92
CA GLY A 12 5.04 -16.94 -8.30
C GLY A 12 5.66 -17.90 -7.28
N HIS A 13 6.47 -17.42 -6.33
CA HIS A 13 7.16 -18.25 -5.34
C HIS A 13 6.71 -17.98 -3.90
N GLY A 14 6.10 -16.83 -3.63
CA GLY A 14 5.63 -16.49 -2.29
C GLY A 14 6.73 -15.87 -1.43
N LEU A 15 6.63 -16.08 -0.11
CA LEU A 15 7.64 -15.60 0.84
C LEU A 15 8.94 -16.40 0.70
N VAL A 16 10.05 -15.67 0.60
CA VAL A 16 11.41 -16.17 0.47
C VAL A 16 12.22 -15.62 1.62
N ASP A 17 13.04 -16.47 2.25
CA ASP A 17 13.89 -16.06 3.37
C ASP A 17 14.90 -14.97 2.95
N ALA A 18 15.35 -14.19 3.93
CA ALA A 18 16.23 -13.06 3.69
C ALA A 18 17.57 -13.47 3.03
N ASP A 19 18.10 -14.66 3.33
CA ASP A 19 19.36 -15.12 2.75
C ASP A 19 19.23 -15.47 1.27
N THR A 20 18.20 -16.24 0.94
CA THR A 20 17.88 -16.53 -0.46
C THR A 20 17.59 -15.25 -1.24
N MET A 21 16.84 -14.30 -0.66
CA MET A 21 16.60 -13.01 -1.30
C MET A 21 17.89 -12.20 -1.52
N ARG A 22 18.83 -12.18 -0.56
CA ARG A 22 20.13 -11.51 -0.74
C ARG A 22 20.92 -12.13 -1.89
N ARG A 23 20.95 -13.47 -1.99
CA ARG A 23 21.63 -14.17 -3.10
C ARG A 23 21.00 -13.82 -4.45
N LEU A 24 19.67 -13.82 -4.56
CA LEU A 24 18.98 -13.41 -5.77
C LEU A 24 19.26 -11.95 -6.16
N LEU A 25 19.25 -11.04 -5.17
CA LEU A 25 19.49 -9.61 -5.40
C LEU A 25 20.94 -9.29 -5.81
N ALA A 26 21.91 -10.13 -5.45
CA ALA A 26 23.31 -9.92 -5.81
C ALA A 26 23.55 -9.99 -7.33
N GLU A 27 22.79 -10.84 -8.03
CA GLU A 27 22.91 -11.08 -9.47
C GLU A 27 21.81 -10.38 -10.29
N ALA A 28 20.73 -9.93 -9.65
CA ALA A 28 19.59 -9.35 -10.33
C ALA A 28 19.85 -7.95 -10.91
N HIS A 29 19.31 -7.73 -12.11
CA HIS A 29 19.09 -6.37 -12.62
C HIS A 29 17.97 -5.72 -11.81
N ARG A 30 18.27 -4.63 -11.11
CA ARG A 30 17.35 -4.00 -10.17
C ARG A 30 16.76 -2.69 -10.69
N ILE A 31 15.46 -2.53 -10.46
CA ILE A 31 14.76 -1.25 -10.54
C ILE A 31 14.20 -0.99 -9.16
N VAL A 32 14.61 0.12 -8.53
CA VAL A 32 14.18 0.45 -7.18
C VAL A 32 12.87 1.23 -7.22
N VAL A 33 11.86 0.69 -6.55
CA VAL A 33 10.60 1.39 -6.31
C VAL A 33 10.67 2.01 -4.91
N THR A 34 10.95 3.31 -4.84
CA THR A 34 10.88 4.03 -3.57
C THR A 34 9.44 4.36 -3.23
N THR A 35 9.03 4.05 -2.00
CA THR A 35 7.72 4.32 -1.43
C THR A 35 7.84 5.27 -0.25
N GLY A 36 6.76 6.01 0.07
CA GLY A 36 6.71 6.97 1.16
C GLY A 36 6.23 8.35 0.72
N ILE A 37 5.65 9.09 1.67
CA ILE A 37 5.33 10.51 1.52
C ILE A 37 6.64 11.28 1.71
N ARG A 38 6.98 12.12 0.74
CA ARG A 38 8.07 13.09 0.85
C ARG A 38 7.44 14.46 1.02
N ASP A 39 8.03 15.28 1.88
CA ASP A 39 7.54 16.65 2.10
C ASP A 39 7.75 17.52 0.85
N GLU A 40 8.76 17.21 0.05
CA GLU A 40 9.10 17.93 -1.18
C GLU A 40 8.89 17.04 -2.42
N PRO A 41 8.24 17.54 -3.49
CA PRO A 41 8.13 16.84 -4.76
C PRO A 41 9.51 16.58 -5.35
N SER A 42 9.80 15.32 -5.67
CA SER A 42 11.02 14.92 -6.35
C SER A 42 10.81 14.79 -7.86
N ASP A 43 11.89 14.70 -8.63
CA ASP A 43 11.83 14.39 -10.07
C ASP A 43 11.02 13.12 -10.37
N ALA A 44 11.04 12.14 -9.45
CA ALA A 44 10.25 10.92 -9.56
C ALA A 44 8.74 11.19 -9.46
N ASP A 45 8.34 12.19 -8.68
CA ASP A 45 6.94 12.59 -8.51
C ASP A 45 6.44 13.35 -9.73
N ALA A 46 7.28 14.23 -10.30
CA ALA A 46 7.01 14.89 -11.58
C ALA A 46 6.88 13.88 -12.73
N GLN A 47 7.77 12.88 -12.78
CA GLN A 47 7.72 11.80 -13.76
C GLN A 47 6.45 10.95 -13.59
N ALA A 48 6.05 10.66 -12.35
CA ALA A 48 4.82 9.93 -12.05
C ALA A 48 3.58 10.72 -12.47
N ALA A 49 3.54 12.03 -12.20
CA ALA A 49 2.46 12.92 -12.62
C ALA A 49 2.34 12.98 -14.15
N ALA A 50 3.46 13.11 -14.86
CA ALA A 50 3.49 13.08 -16.33
C ALA A 50 3.03 11.71 -16.86
N ALA A 51 3.46 10.60 -16.25
CA ALA A 51 3.04 9.26 -16.64
C ALA A 51 1.55 9.00 -16.37
N ALA A 52 0.97 9.63 -15.34
CA ALA A 52 -0.43 9.48 -14.97
C ALA A 52 -1.41 10.04 -16.02
N THR A 53 -0.91 10.82 -16.98
CA THR A 53 -1.66 11.28 -18.15
C THR A 53 -1.84 10.20 -19.22
N ARG A 54 -1.20 9.03 -19.08
CA ARG A 54 -1.30 7.90 -20.03
C ARG A 54 -2.12 6.77 -19.45
N TYR A 55 -2.84 6.03 -20.29
CA TYR A 55 -3.66 4.89 -19.86
C TYR A 55 -2.83 3.74 -19.29
N VAL A 56 -1.75 3.34 -19.99
CA VAL A 56 -0.93 2.19 -19.58
C VAL A 56 -0.01 2.59 -18.43
N PRO A 57 -0.11 1.95 -17.25
CA PRO A 57 0.75 2.27 -16.11
C PRO A 57 2.22 1.94 -16.40
N SER A 58 3.12 2.77 -15.89
CA SER A 58 4.56 2.51 -15.97
C SER A 58 4.92 1.21 -15.24
N ARG A 59 6.03 0.55 -15.61
CA ARG A 59 6.50 -0.67 -14.91
C ARG A 59 6.66 -0.45 -13.40
N LYS A 60 7.20 0.71 -13.00
CA LYS A 60 7.35 1.10 -11.59
C LYS A 60 6.00 1.17 -10.88
N LEU A 61 5.00 1.80 -11.49
CA LEU A 61 3.65 1.89 -10.93
C LEU A 61 2.97 0.52 -10.87
N GLN A 62 3.15 -0.32 -11.89
CA GLN A 62 2.63 -1.69 -11.87
C GLN A 62 3.22 -2.49 -10.70
N SER A 63 4.54 -2.43 -10.51
CA SER A 63 5.20 -3.09 -9.38
C SER A 63 4.71 -2.56 -8.04
N LEU A 64 4.50 -1.25 -7.90
CA LEU A 64 3.99 -0.65 -6.66
C LEU A 64 2.57 -1.14 -6.33
N VAL A 65 1.65 -1.07 -7.29
CA VAL A 65 0.26 -1.51 -7.10
C VAL A 65 0.20 -3.00 -6.80
N ARG A 66 0.99 -3.82 -7.51
CA ARG A 66 1.06 -5.26 -7.27
C ARG A 66 1.67 -5.59 -5.92
N ALA A 67 2.77 -4.94 -5.51
CA ALA A 67 3.41 -5.20 -4.22
C ALA A 67 2.54 -4.77 -3.04
N GLY A 68 1.66 -3.78 -3.24
CA GLY A 68 0.70 -3.37 -2.23
C GLY A 68 -0.44 -4.36 -2.02
N GLU A 69 -0.65 -5.28 -2.95
CA GLU A 69 -1.70 -6.30 -2.93
C GLU A 69 -1.08 -7.70 -3.02
N LEU A 70 -1.87 -8.76 -2.88
CA LEU A 70 -1.39 -10.15 -3.02
C LEU A 70 -2.18 -10.92 -4.08
N CYS A 71 -3.45 -10.57 -4.22
CA CYS A 71 -4.35 -11.12 -5.21
C CYS A 71 -5.28 -10.04 -5.76
N CYS A 72 -6.16 -10.45 -6.67
CA CYS A 72 -7.35 -9.70 -7.08
C CYS A 72 -8.04 -9.11 -5.85
N THR A 73 -8.39 -7.83 -5.90
CA THR A 73 -8.98 -7.11 -4.75
C THR A 73 -10.46 -7.41 -4.51
N PHE A 74 -11.13 -8.02 -5.48
CA PHE A 74 -12.53 -8.43 -5.34
C PHE A 74 -12.72 -9.38 -4.13
N PRO A 75 -13.77 -9.21 -3.31
CA PRO A 75 -13.95 -9.95 -2.06
C PRO A 75 -13.83 -11.47 -2.24
N GLY A 76 -12.91 -12.09 -1.51
CA GLY A 76 -12.71 -13.55 -1.50
C GLY A 76 -11.97 -14.11 -2.72
N CYS A 77 -11.51 -13.28 -3.67
CA CYS A 77 -10.76 -13.77 -4.81
C CYS A 77 -9.27 -13.94 -4.47
N ASN A 78 -8.70 -15.10 -4.78
CA ASN A 78 -7.29 -15.42 -4.54
C ASN A 78 -6.43 -15.47 -5.81
N GLN A 79 -6.93 -14.96 -6.95
CA GLN A 79 -6.14 -14.89 -8.18
C GLN A 79 -4.91 -14.00 -7.97
N PRO A 80 -3.68 -14.50 -8.15
CA PRO A 80 -2.47 -13.81 -7.72
C PRO A 80 -2.17 -12.56 -8.56
N VAL A 81 -1.57 -11.53 -7.94
CA VAL A 81 -1.32 -10.19 -8.55
C VAL A 81 -0.51 -10.20 -9.86
N TRP A 82 0.31 -11.23 -10.08
CA TRP A 82 1.08 -11.39 -11.32
C TRP A 82 0.25 -11.92 -12.50
N ALA A 83 -0.97 -12.40 -12.26
CA ALA A 83 -1.88 -12.98 -13.26
C ALA A 83 -3.14 -12.12 -13.50
N VAL A 84 -3.18 -10.89 -12.98
CA VAL A 84 -4.35 -10.01 -13.04
C VAL A 84 -4.08 -8.70 -13.78
N ASP A 85 -5.16 -8.06 -14.23
CA ASP A 85 -5.15 -6.73 -14.84
C ASP A 85 -5.06 -5.67 -13.73
N LEU A 86 -4.52 -4.49 -14.05
CA LEU A 86 -4.67 -3.30 -13.19
C LEU A 86 -5.83 -2.46 -13.73
N ASP A 87 -6.86 -2.32 -12.90
CA ASP A 87 -8.12 -1.69 -13.23
C ASP A 87 -8.24 -0.31 -12.57
N HIS A 88 -8.74 0.66 -13.33
CA HIS A 88 -8.99 2.01 -12.84
C HIS A 88 -10.28 2.10 -12.02
N THR A 89 -10.22 2.58 -10.78
CA THR A 89 -11.39 2.83 -9.94
C THR A 89 -12.30 3.89 -10.56
N HIS A 90 -11.77 5.10 -10.78
CA HIS A 90 -12.36 6.09 -11.66
C HIS A 90 -11.85 5.85 -13.10
N PRO A 91 -12.73 5.53 -14.07
CA PRO A 91 -12.31 5.20 -15.43
C PRO A 91 -11.45 6.28 -16.07
N TYR A 92 -10.38 5.86 -16.74
CA TYR A 92 -9.56 6.74 -17.54
C TYR A 92 -10.31 7.18 -18.81
N ASP A 93 -10.27 8.47 -19.15
CA ASP A 93 -10.85 9.00 -20.37
C ASP A 93 -9.79 9.11 -21.47
N HIS A 94 -9.89 8.25 -22.49
CA HIS A 94 -8.96 8.22 -23.62
C HIS A 94 -9.01 9.45 -24.52
N ARG A 95 -10.12 10.19 -24.53
CA ARG A 95 -10.29 11.39 -25.37
C ARG A 95 -9.84 12.64 -24.64
N ASN A 96 -10.11 12.70 -23.34
CA ASN A 96 -9.71 13.81 -22.50
C ASN A 96 -9.18 13.30 -21.14
N PRO A 97 -7.88 12.95 -21.07
CA PRO A 97 -7.27 12.42 -19.85
C PRO A 97 -7.35 13.33 -18.63
N ASP A 98 -7.65 14.63 -18.79
CA ASP A 98 -7.82 15.57 -17.69
C ASP A 98 -9.21 15.53 -17.05
N ARG A 99 -10.19 14.92 -17.74
CA ARG A 99 -11.56 14.74 -17.24
C ARG A 99 -11.84 13.36 -16.64
N GLY A 100 -10.97 12.38 -16.92
CA GLY A 100 -11.08 11.02 -16.38
C GLY A 100 -10.16 10.76 -15.20
N GLY A 101 -10.17 9.51 -14.72
CA GLY A 101 -9.29 9.08 -13.64
C GLY A 101 -7.86 8.93 -14.11
N LYS A 102 -6.93 9.58 -13.39
CA LYS A 102 -5.50 9.50 -13.66
C LYS A 102 -4.96 8.09 -13.41
N THR A 103 -3.93 7.69 -14.16
CA THR A 103 -3.25 6.40 -13.94
C THR A 103 -2.25 6.55 -12.81
N SER A 104 -2.73 6.39 -11.58
CA SER A 104 -1.95 6.55 -10.35
C SER A 104 -2.22 5.40 -9.38
N GLU A 105 -1.39 5.25 -8.35
CA GLU A 105 -1.57 4.21 -7.32
C GLU A 105 -2.96 4.29 -6.66
N ARG A 106 -3.41 5.52 -6.36
CA ARG A 106 -4.72 5.78 -5.72
C ARG A 106 -5.93 5.47 -6.60
N ASN A 107 -5.72 5.26 -7.89
CA ASN A 107 -6.79 4.99 -8.83
C ASN A 107 -6.66 3.62 -9.50
N LEU A 108 -5.62 2.85 -9.19
CA LEU A 108 -5.40 1.52 -9.75
C LEU A 108 -5.52 0.46 -8.67
N LYS A 109 -6.09 -0.67 -9.05
CA LYS A 109 -6.11 -1.88 -8.23
C LYS A 109 -6.03 -3.15 -9.08
N PRO A 110 -5.48 -4.25 -8.56
CA PRO A 110 -5.52 -5.52 -9.25
C PRO A 110 -6.95 -6.11 -9.29
N LEU A 111 -7.40 -6.51 -10.48
CA LEU A 111 -8.61 -7.30 -10.70
C LEU A 111 -8.34 -8.41 -11.71
N CYS A 112 -8.73 -9.65 -11.38
CA CYS A 112 -8.66 -10.73 -12.35
C CYS A 112 -9.63 -10.48 -13.51
N ARG A 113 -9.37 -11.10 -14.67
CA ARG A 113 -10.16 -10.87 -15.89
C ARG A 113 -11.67 -11.05 -15.68
N PHE A 114 -12.06 -12.00 -14.84
CA PHE A 114 -13.46 -12.25 -14.49
C PHE A 114 -14.07 -11.09 -13.70
N HIS A 115 -13.45 -10.67 -12.60
CA HIS A 115 -13.97 -9.59 -11.76
C HIS A 115 -13.88 -8.22 -12.42
N HIS A 116 -12.85 -7.99 -13.25
CA HIS A 116 -12.77 -6.80 -14.10
C HIS A 116 -14.00 -6.71 -15.01
N ARG A 117 -14.37 -7.80 -15.69
CA ARG A 117 -15.59 -7.83 -16.54
C ARG A 117 -16.88 -7.66 -15.74
N ILE A 118 -16.97 -8.25 -14.55
CA ILE A 118 -18.13 -8.06 -13.67
C ILE A 118 -18.31 -6.60 -13.28
N LYS A 119 -17.21 -5.90 -12.96
CA LYS A 119 -17.24 -4.46 -12.73
C LYS A 119 -17.71 -3.71 -13.98
N THR A 120 -17.10 -3.98 -15.14
CA THR A 120 -17.39 -3.23 -16.37
C THR A 120 -18.83 -3.41 -16.86
N PHE A 121 -19.38 -4.63 -16.77
CA PHE A 121 -20.63 -4.99 -17.44
C PHE A 121 -21.76 -5.44 -16.49
N GLY A 122 -21.44 -5.68 -15.22
CA GLY A 122 -22.35 -6.30 -14.25
C GLY A 122 -22.97 -5.34 -13.23
N ASN A 123 -22.89 -4.02 -13.45
CA ASN A 123 -23.38 -2.98 -12.52
C ASN A 123 -22.77 -3.02 -11.11
N TRP A 124 -21.63 -3.70 -10.94
CA TRP A 124 -20.84 -3.58 -9.73
C TRP A 124 -20.13 -2.24 -9.72
N ARG A 125 -20.12 -1.58 -8.56
CA ARG A 125 -19.37 -0.35 -8.34
C ARG A 125 -18.26 -0.60 -7.34
N ASP A 126 -17.27 0.27 -7.39
CA ASP A 126 -16.12 0.20 -6.52
C ASP A 126 -15.71 1.59 -6.06
N HIS A 127 -15.15 1.64 -4.86
CA HIS A 127 -14.61 2.84 -4.26
C HIS A 127 -13.28 2.50 -3.60
N GLN A 128 -12.25 3.31 -3.85
CA GLN A 128 -10.95 3.16 -3.23
C GLN A 128 -10.72 4.37 -2.34
N ASP A 129 -10.45 4.13 -1.05
CA ASP A 129 -10.27 5.20 -0.08
C ASP A 129 -8.83 5.72 -0.02
N ASP A 130 -8.59 6.71 0.85
CA ASP A 130 -7.26 7.31 1.04
C ASP A 130 -6.21 6.34 1.60
N TYR A 131 -6.65 5.22 2.18
CA TYR A 131 -5.84 4.10 2.67
C TYR A 131 -5.62 3.02 1.62
N LEU A 132 -6.08 3.26 0.39
CA LEU A 132 -6.05 2.33 -0.73
C LEU A 132 -6.91 1.08 -0.51
N ALA A 133 -7.76 1.06 0.52
CA ALA A 133 -8.71 -0.02 0.72
C ALA A 133 -9.82 0.10 -0.33
N VAL A 134 -10.15 -1.04 -0.94
CA VAL A 134 -11.15 -1.11 -2.01
C VAL A 134 -12.45 -1.70 -1.45
N TRP A 135 -13.53 -0.98 -1.69
CA TRP A 135 -14.90 -1.37 -1.38
C TRP A 135 -15.63 -1.69 -2.67
N PHE A 136 -16.45 -2.73 -2.67
CA PHE A 136 -17.29 -3.13 -3.80
C PHE A 136 -18.75 -3.09 -3.40
N GLU A 137 -19.57 -2.42 -4.20
CA GLU A 137 -21.01 -2.38 -4.07
C GLU A 137 -21.62 -3.31 -5.13
N ALA A 138 -22.35 -4.32 -4.66
CA ALA A 138 -23.10 -5.23 -5.51
C ALA A 138 -24.31 -4.51 -6.14
N PRO A 139 -24.85 -4.99 -7.28
CA PRO A 139 -26.07 -4.43 -7.89
C PRO A 139 -27.29 -4.42 -6.97
N THR A 140 -27.28 -5.24 -5.92
CA THR A 140 -28.32 -5.29 -4.88
C THR A 140 -28.15 -4.21 -3.80
N GLY A 141 -27.10 -3.38 -3.87
CA GLY A 141 -26.77 -2.36 -2.87
C GLY A 141 -25.98 -2.85 -1.66
N HIS A 142 -25.53 -4.11 -1.64
CA HIS A 142 -24.69 -4.64 -0.56
C HIS A 142 -23.24 -4.23 -0.77
N THR A 143 -22.56 -3.79 0.29
CA THR A 143 -21.17 -3.36 0.23
C THR A 143 -20.25 -4.38 0.89
N TYR A 144 -19.16 -4.69 0.22
CA TYR A 144 -18.13 -5.62 0.68
C TYR A 144 -16.78 -4.94 0.68
N LEU A 145 -16.01 -5.16 1.74
CA LEU A 145 -14.58 -4.84 1.73
C LEU A 145 -13.86 -5.86 0.85
N GLY A 146 -12.88 -5.40 0.09
CA GLY A 146 -11.97 -6.24 -0.68
C GLY A 146 -11.05 -7.09 0.21
N ASN A 147 -9.81 -7.31 -0.24
CA ASN A 147 -8.86 -8.12 0.52
C ASN A 147 -8.61 -7.52 1.92
N PRO A 148 -8.86 -8.27 3.01
CA PRO A 148 -8.60 -7.79 4.37
C PRO A 148 -7.12 -7.87 4.76
N PHE A 149 -6.34 -8.66 4.02
CA PHE A 149 -4.90 -8.80 4.20
C PHE A 149 -4.21 -8.61 2.84
N THR A 150 -3.31 -7.64 2.78
CA THR A 150 -2.70 -7.15 1.54
C THR A 150 -1.19 -7.17 1.63
N GLY A 151 -0.52 -6.84 0.53
CA GLY A 151 0.94 -6.68 0.53
C GLY A 151 1.38 -5.54 1.45
N ARG A 152 0.52 -4.54 1.70
CA ARG A 152 0.78 -3.45 2.65
C ARG A 152 0.82 -3.92 4.11
N ASP A 153 0.19 -5.04 4.42
CA ASP A 153 0.26 -5.63 5.75
C ASP A 153 1.56 -6.41 5.97
N LEU A 154 2.11 -6.99 4.89
CA LEU A 154 3.40 -7.67 4.88
C LEU A 154 4.57 -6.69 4.84
N PHE A 155 4.47 -5.63 4.03
CA PHE A 155 5.55 -4.69 3.78
C PHE A 155 5.26 -3.36 4.47
N ASN A 156 5.86 -3.16 5.65
CA ASN A 156 5.70 -1.92 6.41
C ASN A 156 6.06 -0.66 5.63
N SER A 157 7.02 -0.74 4.71
CA SER A 157 7.41 0.38 3.83
C SER A 157 6.33 0.79 2.82
N LEU A 158 5.32 -0.06 2.59
CA LEU A 158 4.17 0.22 1.73
C LEU A 158 2.95 0.71 2.51
N ARG A 159 2.98 0.69 3.86
CA ARG A 159 1.86 1.18 4.65
C ARG A 159 1.65 2.66 4.35
N THR A 160 0.48 2.97 3.80
CA THR A 160 0.06 4.35 3.62
C THR A 160 -0.18 4.97 4.98
N GLN A 161 0.54 6.05 5.28
CA GLN A 161 0.22 6.86 6.43
C GLN A 161 -1.12 7.56 6.16
N PRO A 162 -2.07 7.52 7.10
CA PRO A 162 -3.24 8.38 7.05
C PRO A 162 -2.84 9.84 6.81
N PRO A 163 -3.66 10.62 6.09
CA PRO A 163 -3.49 12.07 6.05
C PRO A 163 -3.30 12.61 7.47
N ASP A 164 -2.44 13.62 7.64
CA ASP A 164 -2.21 14.19 8.96
C ASP A 164 -3.51 14.81 9.50
N HIS A 165 -4.04 14.16 10.52
CA HIS A 165 -5.27 14.56 11.20
C HIS A 165 -4.89 15.21 12.55
N PRO A 166 -5.49 16.34 12.96
CA PRO A 166 -5.14 17.01 14.23
C PRO A 166 -5.26 16.10 15.46
N ALA A 167 -6.17 15.12 15.43
CA ALA A 167 -6.27 14.12 16.49
C ALA A 167 -4.99 13.27 16.66
N ARG A 168 -4.18 13.08 15.61
CA ARG A 168 -2.90 12.34 15.68
C ARG A 168 -1.89 13.10 16.53
N GLN A 169 -1.75 14.42 16.33
CA GLN A 169 -0.89 15.27 17.16
C GLN A 169 -1.31 15.17 18.62
N ARG A 170 -2.61 15.37 18.91
CA ARG A 170 -3.15 15.23 20.26
C ARG A 170 -2.84 13.87 20.90
N LEU A 171 -3.08 12.76 20.18
CA LEU A 171 -2.79 11.41 20.69
C LEU A 171 -1.28 11.17 20.90
N ALA A 172 -0.43 11.76 20.05
CA ALA A 172 1.02 11.70 20.20
C ALA A 172 1.47 12.50 21.43
N ASP A 173 0.90 13.67 21.66
CA ASP A 173 1.16 14.52 22.83
C ASP A 173 0.73 13.79 24.12
N GLU A 174 -0.48 13.21 24.14
CA GLU A 174 -0.99 12.42 25.26
C GLU A 174 -0.09 11.20 25.55
N ARG A 175 0.34 10.48 24.50
CA ARG A 175 1.26 9.34 24.65
C ARG A 175 2.61 9.79 25.20
N THR A 176 3.13 10.91 24.71
CA THR A 176 4.41 11.49 25.16
C THR A 176 4.31 11.90 26.63
N ALA A 177 3.26 12.63 27.01
CA ALA A 177 3.01 13.04 28.38
C ALA A 177 2.92 11.84 29.33
N ARG A 178 2.17 10.79 28.93
CA ARG A 178 2.07 9.54 29.72
C ARG A 178 3.42 8.84 29.88
N THR A 179 4.19 8.76 28.79
CA THR A 179 5.52 8.12 28.79
C THR A 179 6.50 8.88 29.68
N THR A 180 6.51 10.21 29.58
CA THR A 180 7.35 11.09 30.42
C THR A 180 6.97 10.96 31.89
N THR A 181 5.66 10.95 32.20
CA THR A 181 5.17 10.79 33.58
C THR A 181 5.58 9.44 34.16
N HIS A 182 5.39 8.36 33.40
CA HIS A 182 5.78 7.02 33.82
C HIS A 182 7.30 6.89 34.02
N ARG A 183 8.11 7.44 33.11
CA ARG A 183 9.57 7.46 33.25
C ARG A 183 9.99 8.22 34.51
N ARG A 184 9.42 9.40 34.77
CA ARG A 184 9.69 10.15 36.01
C ARG A 184 9.31 9.36 37.26
N GLN A 185 8.17 8.69 37.26
CA GLN A 185 7.74 7.85 38.38
C GLN A 185 8.68 6.66 38.62
N LEU A 186 9.18 6.03 37.56
CA LEU A 186 10.20 4.99 37.66
C LEU A 186 11.51 5.56 38.22
N ASP A 187 12.00 6.68 37.68
CA ASP A 187 13.23 7.32 38.15
C ASP A 187 13.12 7.72 39.63
N GLU A 188 11.97 8.27 40.06
CA GLU A 188 11.66 8.59 41.45
C GLU A 188 11.64 7.32 42.33
N TRP A 189 11.03 6.23 41.84
CA TRP A 189 10.99 4.95 42.55
C TRP A 189 12.36 4.31 42.67
N ASP A 190 13.16 4.29 41.61
CA ASP A 190 14.52 3.75 41.58
C ASP A 190 15.43 4.57 42.51
N THR A 191 15.25 5.89 42.57
CA THR A 191 15.97 6.77 43.51
C THR A 191 15.60 6.47 44.97
N ALA A 192 14.31 6.23 45.24
CA ALA A 192 13.82 5.91 46.58
C ALA A 192 14.10 4.45 47.02
N ASN A 193 14.27 3.55 46.05
CA ASN A 193 14.50 2.12 46.24
C ASN A 193 15.72 1.67 45.43
N PRO A 194 16.92 2.18 45.76
CA PRO A 194 18.13 1.77 45.06
C PRO A 194 18.30 0.26 45.20
N PRO A 195 18.76 -0.44 44.14
CA PRO A 195 18.96 -1.87 44.20
C PRO A 195 19.90 -2.24 45.36
N PRO A 196 19.73 -3.43 45.96
CA PRO A 196 20.39 -3.80 47.22
C PRO A 196 21.91 -4.05 47.10
N PHE A 197 22.56 -3.66 46.00
CA PHE A 197 24.00 -3.75 45.79
C PHE A 197 24.53 -2.52 45.03
#